data_AF-A0A6P5S6D4-F1
#
_entry.id   AF-A0A6P5S6D4-F1
#
_cell.length_a   1.000
_cell.length_b   1.000
_cell.length_c   1.000
_cell.angle_alpha   90.00
_cell.angle_beta   90.00
_cell.angle_gamma   90.00
#
_symmetry.space_group_name_H-M   'P 1'
#
loop_
_entity.id
_entity.type
_entity.pdbx_description
1 polymer ?
#
loop_
_entity_poly.entity_id
_entity_poly.type
_entity_poly.pdbx_seq_one_letter_code
_entity_poly.pdbx_strand_id
1 'polypeptide(L)'
;STPTATILFKGTVIGDPLAPKVASFSSRGPSIKSPGILKPDIIGPGVSILAAWPVSVDNGTEGKATFNMISGTSMSCPHLSGIAALLKSSHPDWSPAAIKSAIMTTAEVENLAGSAIVDQTLFPADIFALGAGHVNPSKANDPGLIYDIQPEDYIPYLCGLNYTDEQIQVITQQTVNCSQVGAVPEAQLNYPTFSIKTGSSETRTQYYTRTVTNVGPANSTYNLALVVPPKVGMSVNPQVLTFTEVNQKITYHVEFNAHDDAGKDGVPFAEGYLRWVSDKHSVTTRIVATFSTQ
;
A
#
# COMPACT_ATOMS: atom_id res chain seq x y z
N SER A 1 -16.31 -5.35 55.26
CA SER A 1 -15.52 -6.33 54.49
C SER A 1 -14.23 -5.66 54.04
N THR A 2 -13.10 -6.37 54.03
CA THR A 2 -11.80 -5.88 53.56
C THR A 2 -11.42 -6.63 52.27
N PRO A 3 -11.86 -6.15 51.09
CA PRO A 3 -11.52 -6.83 49.85
C PRO A 3 -10.02 -6.73 49.57
N THR A 4 -9.41 -7.85 49.17
CA THR A 4 -8.03 -7.93 48.68
C THR A 4 -8.02 -8.43 47.25
N ALA A 5 -6.99 -8.06 46.49
CA ALA A 5 -6.76 -8.50 45.12
C ALA A 5 -5.28 -8.83 44.92
N THR A 6 -4.98 -9.66 43.92
CA THR A 6 -3.61 -10.04 43.55
C THR A 6 -3.42 -9.84 42.05
N ILE A 7 -2.33 -9.17 41.68
CA ILE A 7 -1.91 -9.00 40.29
C ILE A 7 -0.82 -10.04 40.01
N LEU A 8 -1.07 -10.92 39.04
CA LEU A 8 -0.10 -11.93 38.60
C LEU A 8 0.48 -11.51 37.25
N PHE A 9 1.80 -11.41 37.16
CA PHE A 9 2.50 -11.14 35.91
C PHE A 9 2.77 -12.47 35.19
N LYS A 10 2.17 -12.65 34.00
CA LYS A 10 2.32 -13.88 33.19
C LYS A 10 3.42 -13.79 32.13
N GLY A 11 4.18 -12.69 32.09
CA GLY A 11 5.15 -12.42 31.04
C GLY A 11 4.51 -12.19 29.67
N THR A 12 5.29 -12.37 28.60
CA THR A 12 4.85 -12.17 27.21
C THR A 12 4.04 -13.37 26.71
N VAL A 13 2.85 -13.10 26.19
CA VAL A 13 2.03 -14.09 25.49
C VAL A 13 2.18 -13.88 23.98
N ILE A 14 2.55 -14.95 23.27
CA ILE A 14 2.73 -14.94 21.81
C ILE A 14 1.63 -15.76 21.12
N GLY A 15 1.40 -15.50 19.84
CA GLY A 15 0.41 -16.23 19.05
C GLY A 15 -1.03 -15.73 19.23
N ASP A 16 -1.23 -14.42 19.42
CA ASP A 16 -2.56 -13.82 19.31
C ASP A 16 -3.14 -14.14 17.91
N PRO A 17 -4.21 -14.93 17.79
CA PRO A 17 -4.76 -15.33 16.49
C PRO A 17 -5.26 -14.13 15.67
N LEU A 18 -5.55 -13.00 16.32
CA LEU A 18 -5.97 -11.77 15.64
C LEU A 18 -4.78 -10.95 15.13
N ALA A 19 -3.53 -11.30 15.43
CA ALA A 19 -2.37 -10.56 14.94
C ALA A 19 -2.14 -10.80 13.43
N PRO A 20 -1.72 -9.79 12.66
CA PRO A 20 -1.61 -8.39 13.06
C PRO A 20 -2.99 -7.72 13.17
N LYS A 21 -3.07 -6.66 13.98
CA LYS A 21 -4.20 -5.74 14.06
C LYS A 21 -3.72 -4.33 13.78
N VAL A 22 -4.56 -3.52 13.15
CA VAL A 22 -4.22 -2.12 12.96
C VAL A 22 -4.45 -1.35 14.25
N ALA A 23 -3.40 -0.68 14.75
CA ALA A 23 -3.47 0.07 16.00
C ALA A 23 -4.45 1.24 15.91
N SER A 24 -5.09 1.57 17.03
CA SER A 24 -6.07 2.68 17.14
C SER A 24 -5.48 4.04 16.82
N PHE A 25 -4.20 4.26 17.16
CA PHE A 25 -3.49 5.52 16.92
C PHE A 25 -2.95 5.65 15.48
N SER A 26 -3.01 4.57 14.68
CA SER A 26 -2.49 4.61 13.32
C SER A 26 -3.39 5.50 12.47
N SER A 27 -2.81 6.56 11.87
CA SER A 27 -3.54 7.44 10.97
C SER A 27 -4.20 6.68 9.83
N ARG A 28 -5.34 7.21 9.37
CA ARG A 28 -6.14 6.66 8.28
C ARG A 28 -6.07 7.56 7.06
N GLY A 29 -6.21 6.95 5.88
CA GLY A 29 -6.49 7.68 4.65
C GLY A 29 -7.95 8.17 4.57
N PRO A 30 -8.35 8.71 3.41
CA PRO A 30 -7.52 8.96 2.22
C PRO A 30 -6.50 10.09 2.44
N SER A 31 -5.51 10.17 1.55
CA SER A 31 -4.59 11.31 1.50
C SER A 31 -5.36 12.58 1.09
N ILE A 32 -5.33 13.62 1.92
CA ILE A 32 -5.97 14.91 1.58
C ILE A 32 -5.21 15.62 0.45
N LYS A 33 -3.89 15.41 0.35
CA LYS A 33 -3.02 16.11 -0.61
C LYS A 33 -2.96 15.46 -1.98
N SER A 34 -3.08 14.14 -2.02
CA SER A 34 -3.14 13.38 -3.26
C SER A 34 -4.12 12.21 -3.10
N PRO A 35 -5.42 12.49 -3.15
CA PRO A 35 -6.46 11.50 -2.91
C PRO A 35 -6.62 10.47 -4.06
N GLY A 36 -6.03 10.72 -5.24
CA GLY A 36 -5.92 9.71 -6.30
C GLY A 36 -4.80 8.69 -6.07
N ILE A 37 -4.04 8.82 -4.98
CA ILE A 37 -3.08 7.81 -4.49
C ILE A 37 -3.52 7.30 -3.13
N LEU A 38 -3.74 5.98 -3.02
CA LEU A 38 -4.15 5.35 -1.76
C LEU A 38 -3.09 5.56 -0.67
N LYS A 39 -3.55 5.90 0.54
CA LYS A 39 -2.73 5.93 1.76
C LYS A 39 -3.46 5.30 2.95
N PRO A 40 -2.73 4.66 3.90
CA PRO A 40 -1.30 4.37 3.85
C PRO A 40 -0.94 3.36 2.74
N ASP A 41 0.35 3.14 2.50
CA ASP A 41 0.78 2.19 1.46
C ASP A 41 0.78 0.73 1.97
N ILE A 42 1.21 0.53 3.21
CA ILE A 42 1.52 -0.78 3.80
C ILE A 42 1.51 -0.64 5.32
N ILE A 43 1.19 -1.72 6.05
CA ILE A 43 1.36 -1.79 7.50
C ILE A 43 2.52 -2.72 7.90
N GLY A 44 3.08 -2.49 9.08
CA GLY A 44 4.09 -3.33 9.68
C GLY A 44 4.15 -3.17 11.21
N PRO A 45 4.96 -3.97 11.91
CA PRO A 45 4.97 -4.04 13.37
C PRO A 45 5.34 -2.70 14.03
N GLY A 46 4.44 -2.16 14.85
CA GLY A 46 4.64 -0.86 15.51
C GLY A 46 4.05 -0.75 16.91
N VAL A 47 3.55 -1.83 17.49
CA VAL A 47 2.99 -1.85 18.85
C VAL A 47 3.90 -2.70 19.72
N SER A 48 4.27 -2.16 20.89
CA SER A 48 5.10 -2.87 21.88
C SER A 48 6.42 -3.38 21.30
N ILE A 49 7.11 -2.53 20.52
CA ILE A 49 8.40 -2.86 19.93
C ILE A 49 9.51 -2.59 20.94
N LEU A 50 10.28 -3.63 21.27
CA LEU A 50 11.47 -3.55 22.09
C LEU A 50 12.67 -3.10 21.23
N ALA A 51 13.32 -2.01 21.61
CA ALA A 51 14.52 -1.51 20.93
C ALA A 51 15.51 -0.90 21.92
N ALA A 52 16.74 -0.66 21.46
CA ALA A 52 17.78 -0.04 22.27
C ALA A 52 17.35 1.35 22.78
N TRP A 53 17.74 1.67 24.02
CA TRP A 53 17.43 2.94 24.66
C TRP A 53 18.69 3.50 25.34
N PRO A 54 18.96 4.81 25.21
CA PRO A 54 20.24 5.39 25.63
C PRO A 54 20.43 5.43 27.16
N VAL A 55 19.35 5.33 27.93
CA VAL A 55 19.36 5.39 29.40
C VAL A 55 18.60 4.20 29.98
N SER A 56 18.84 3.86 31.24
CA SER A 56 18.03 2.85 31.92
C SER A 56 16.58 3.32 31.99
N VAL A 57 15.64 2.48 31.54
CA VAL A 57 14.20 2.73 31.74
C VAL A 57 13.66 2.12 33.02
N ASP A 58 14.43 1.22 33.65
CA ASP A 58 14.11 0.72 34.98
C ASP A 58 14.65 1.64 36.07
N ASN A 59 13.80 1.91 37.06
CA ASN A 59 14.15 2.53 38.34
C ASN A 59 14.70 1.51 39.37
N GLY A 60 14.89 0.26 38.95
CA GLY A 60 15.28 -0.86 39.83
C GLY A 60 16.76 -0.85 40.21
N THR A 61 17.06 -1.45 41.37
CA THR A 61 18.42 -1.63 41.90
C THR A 61 19.22 -2.74 41.19
N GLU A 62 18.59 -3.55 40.34
CA GLU A 62 19.13 -4.81 39.81
C GLU A 62 19.37 -4.81 38.29
N GLY A 63 19.80 -3.69 37.73
CA GLY A 63 20.31 -3.64 36.36
C GLY A 63 19.89 -2.40 35.60
N LYS A 64 20.74 -1.94 34.67
CA LYS A 64 20.42 -0.83 33.76
C LYS A 64 19.74 -1.43 32.52
N ALA A 65 18.41 -1.36 32.45
CA ALA A 65 17.66 -1.80 31.27
C ALA A 65 17.88 -0.80 30.11
N THR A 66 18.84 -1.08 29.24
CA THR A 66 19.19 -0.25 28.06
C THR A 66 18.29 -0.55 26.85
N PHE A 67 17.09 -1.04 27.10
CA PHE A 67 16.07 -1.33 26.09
C PHE A 67 14.74 -0.79 26.58
N ASN A 68 13.92 -0.29 25.65
CA ASN A 68 12.60 0.23 25.94
C ASN A 68 11.58 -0.37 24.98
N MET A 69 10.34 -0.52 25.47
CA MET A 69 9.22 -0.99 24.68
C MET A 69 8.27 0.17 24.42
N ILE A 70 8.16 0.59 23.17
CA ILE A 70 7.30 1.70 22.77
C ILE A 70 6.44 1.34 21.57
N SER A 71 5.41 2.15 21.35
CA SER A 71 4.43 1.96 20.27
C SER A 71 4.31 3.23 19.44
N GLY A 72 4.13 3.06 18.14
CA GLY A 72 3.95 4.15 17.19
C GLY A 72 4.20 3.71 15.76
N THR A 73 3.67 4.47 14.81
CA THR A 73 4.08 4.33 13.40
C THR A 73 5.57 4.62 13.21
N SER A 74 6.16 5.41 14.11
CA SER A 74 7.62 5.59 14.24
C SER A 74 8.39 4.29 14.50
N MET A 75 7.74 3.24 15.00
CA MET A 75 8.32 1.91 15.18
C MET A 75 8.04 0.99 13.98
N SER A 76 6.90 1.15 13.29
CA SER A 76 6.62 0.45 12.02
C SER A 76 7.57 0.90 10.90
N CYS A 77 7.84 2.20 10.82
CA CYS A 77 8.71 2.81 9.80
C CYS A 77 10.10 2.12 9.70
N PRO A 78 10.90 2.00 10.79
CA PRO A 78 12.23 1.38 10.71
C PRO A 78 12.19 -0.12 10.35
N HIS A 79 11.12 -0.86 10.69
CA HIS A 79 10.96 -2.24 10.20
C HIS A 79 10.85 -2.26 8.67
N LEU A 80 9.96 -1.42 8.11
CA LEU A 80 9.77 -1.32 6.66
C LEU A 80 11.01 -0.78 5.95
N SER A 81 11.73 0.18 6.55
CA SER A 81 13.02 0.68 6.03
C SER A 81 14.09 -0.41 6.02
N GLY A 82 14.17 -1.24 7.06
CA GLY A 82 15.08 -2.39 7.10
C GLY A 82 14.76 -3.42 6.03
N ILE A 83 13.47 -3.72 5.83
CA ILE A 83 13.01 -4.61 4.74
C ILE A 83 13.38 -4.02 3.38
N ALA A 84 13.12 -2.73 3.15
CA ALA A 84 13.50 -2.06 1.91
C ALA A 84 15.01 -2.09 1.65
N ALA A 85 15.83 -1.93 2.69
CA ALA A 85 17.29 -2.03 2.59
C ALA A 85 17.75 -3.46 2.24
N LEU A 86 17.14 -4.50 2.84
CA LEU A 86 17.43 -5.89 2.50
C LEU A 86 17.03 -6.24 1.07
N LEU A 87 15.89 -5.72 0.60
CA LEU A 87 15.46 -5.84 -0.79
C LEU A 87 16.43 -5.14 -1.73
N LYS A 88 16.88 -3.91 -1.41
CA LYS A 88 17.92 -3.21 -2.19
C LYS A 88 19.25 -3.96 -2.21
N SER A 89 19.61 -4.63 -1.12
CA SER A 89 20.81 -5.47 -1.07
C SER A 89 20.69 -6.72 -1.93
N SER A 90 19.50 -7.32 -1.99
CA SER A 90 19.23 -8.54 -2.78
C SER A 90 19.00 -8.21 -4.27
N HIS A 91 18.50 -7.02 -4.55
CA HIS A 91 18.22 -6.49 -5.88
C HIS A 91 18.86 -5.10 -6.08
N PRO A 92 20.19 -5.02 -6.28
CA PRO A 92 20.92 -3.75 -6.34
C PRO A 92 20.44 -2.78 -7.42
N ASP A 93 19.83 -3.28 -8.49
CA ASP A 93 19.36 -2.47 -9.62
C ASP A 93 17.94 -1.95 -9.45
N TRP A 94 17.18 -2.43 -8.46
CA TRP A 94 15.81 -1.97 -8.25
C TRP A 94 15.76 -0.51 -7.81
N SER A 95 14.88 0.25 -8.46
CA SER A 95 14.56 1.62 -8.05
C SER A 95 13.84 1.62 -6.68
N PRO A 96 13.73 2.78 -6.01
CA PRO A 96 12.88 2.91 -4.83
C PRO A 96 11.42 2.53 -5.11
N ALA A 97 10.90 2.83 -6.30
CA ALA A 97 9.53 2.49 -6.70
C ALA A 97 9.35 0.98 -6.91
N ALA A 98 10.34 0.31 -7.51
CA ALA A 98 10.37 -1.14 -7.66
C ALA A 98 10.34 -1.87 -6.31
N ILE A 99 11.17 -1.44 -5.35
CA ILE A 99 11.19 -1.99 -3.98
C ILE A 99 9.84 -1.79 -3.30
N LYS A 100 9.29 -0.57 -3.41
CA LYS A 100 7.99 -0.25 -2.86
C LYS A 100 6.88 -1.12 -3.48
N SER A 101 6.91 -1.29 -4.80
CA SER A 101 5.99 -2.16 -5.51
C SER A 101 6.06 -3.58 -4.98
N ALA A 102 7.27 -4.14 -4.86
CA ALA A 102 7.46 -5.51 -4.38
C ALA A 102 6.88 -5.71 -2.97
N ILE A 103 7.09 -4.75 -2.06
CA ILE A 103 6.51 -4.76 -0.71
C ILE A 103 4.98 -4.72 -0.76
N MET A 104 4.40 -3.85 -1.59
CA MET A 104 2.95 -3.64 -1.64
C MET A 104 2.22 -4.81 -2.31
N THR A 105 2.69 -5.27 -3.46
CA THR A 105 1.95 -6.28 -4.27
C THR A 105 1.98 -7.68 -3.68
N THR A 106 2.87 -7.92 -2.71
CA THR A 106 3.05 -9.18 -2.00
C THR A 106 2.55 -9.16 -0.56
N ALA A 107 1.95 -8.04 -0.14
CA ALA A 107 1.39 -7.86 1.19
C ALA A 107 0.23 -8.82 1.47
N GLU A 108 0.03 -9.12 2.75
CA GLU A 108 -1.02 -10.04 3.22
C GLU A 108 -2.13 -9.27 3.93
N VAL A 109 -3.38 -9.68 3.69
CA VAL A 109 -4.57 -9.04 4.29
C VAL A 109 -5.23 -9.92 5.36
N GLU A 110 -4.57 -11.02 5.70
CA GLU A 110 -5.05 -12.01 6.67
C GLU A 110 -4.23 -11.97 7.96
N ASN A 111 -4.89 -12.26 9.07
CA ASN A 111 -4.29 -12.48 10.37
C ASN A 111 -3.86 -13.94 10.55
N LEU A 112 -3.24 -14.26 11.69
CA LEU A 112 -2.76 -15.61 12.00
C LEU A 112 -3.88 -16.66 12.07
N ALA A 113 -5.14 -16.25 12.20
CA ALA A 113 -6.31 -17.14 12.10
C ALA A 113 -6.81 -17.35 10.66
N GLY A 114 -6.13 -16.79 9.65
CA GLY A 114 -6.56 -16.85 8.24
C GLY A 114 -7.82 -16.01 7.96
N SER A 115 -8.14 -15.05 8.84
CA SER A 115 -9.27 -14.12 8.68
C SER A 115 -8.77 -12.73 8.34
N ALA A 116 -9.64 -11.84 7.84
CA ALA A 116 -9.24 -10.47 7.53
C ALA A 116 -8.58 -9.76 8.74
N ILE A 117 -7.52 -8.99 8.47
CA ILE A 117 -6.90 -8.14 9.49
C ILE A 117 -7.95 -7.18 10.03
N VAL A 118 -8.03 -7.07 11.36
CA VAL A 118 -8.99 -6.20 12.05
C VAL A 118 -8.32 -4.92 12.55
N ASP A 119 -9.14 -3.91 12.82
CA ASP A 119 -8.69 -2.70 13.51
C ASP A 119 -8.99 -2.78 15.03
N GLN A 120 -8.81 -1.67 15.75
CA GLN A 120 -9.08 -1.56 17.18
C GLN A 120 -10.53 -1.87 17.60
N THR A 121 -11.48 -1.80 16.67
CA THR A 121 -12.89 -2.10 16.92
C THR A 121 -13.22 -3.58 16.76
N LEU A 122 -12.23 -4.41 16.38
CA LEU A 122 -12.35 -5.84 16.09
C LEU A 122 -13.22 -6.16 14.86
N PHE A 123 -13.51 -5.15 14.04
CA PHE A 123 -14.07 -5.32 12.70
C PHE A 123 -12.95 -5.33 11.65
N PRO A 124 -13.19 -5.90 10.45
CA PRO A 124 -12.21 -5.85 9.36
C PRO A 124 -11.70 -4.44 9.11
N ALA A 125 -10.39 -4.26 9.10
CA ALA A 125 -9.77 -2.99 8.81
C ALA A 125 -9.99 -2.65 7.34
N ASP A 126 -10.46 -1.43 7.07
CA ASP A 126 -10.64 -0.95 5.71
C ASP A 126 -9.30 -0.66 5.01
N ILE A 127 -9.37 -0.43 3.70
CA ILE A 127 -8.22 -0.12 2.87
C ILE A 127 -7.50 1.18 3.27
N PHE A 128 -8.20 2.14 3.90
CA PHE A 128 -7.60 3.39 4.40
C PHE A 128 -6.87 3.19 5.74
N ALA A 129 -7.04 2.03 6.39
CA ALA A 129 -6.24 1.57 7.51
C ALA A 129 -5.07 0.67 7.07
N LEU A 130 -5.30 -0.22 6.10
CA LEU A 130 -4.37 -1.28 5.69
C LEU A 130 -3.42 -0.89 4.55
N GLY A 131 -3.85 -0.02 3.63
CA GLY A 131 -3.18 0.13 2.36
C GLY A 131 -3.20 -1.18 1.57
N ALA A 132 -2.02 -1.67 1.19
CA ALA A 132 -1.87 -2.95 0.52
C ALA A 132 -2.03 -4.17 1.47
N GLY A 133 -1.82 -3.98 2.78
CA GLY A 133 -1.84 -5.05 3.77
C GLY A 133 -0.60 -5.05 4.67
N HIS A 134 -0.39 -6.14 5.40
CA HIS A 134 0.79 -6.36 6.22
C HIS A 134 1.96 -6.86 5.39
N VAL A 135 3.14 -6.29 5.65
CA VAL A 135 4.35 -6.63 4.92
C VAL A 135 4.71 -8.12 5.03
N ASN A 136 5.08 -8.73 3.90
CA ASN A 136 5.68 -10.07 3.82
C ASN A 136 7.07 -9.95 3.17
N PRO A 137 8.17 -9.89 3.95
CA PRO A 137 9.52 -9.69 3.41
C PRO A 137 9.96 -10.80 2.47
N SER A 138 9.60 -12.05 2.78
CA SER A 138 10.03 -13.22 2.00
C SER A 138 9.39 -13.21 0.60
N LYS A 139 8.09 -12.91 0.50
CA LYS A 139 7.41 -12.77 -0.80
C LYS A 139 7.88 -11.52 -1.55
N ALA A 140 8.13 -10.42 -0.85
CA ALA A 140 8.62 -9.18 -1.47
C ALA A 140 10.01 -9.33 -2.12
N ASN A 141 10.81 -10.33 -1.71
CA ASN A 141 12.10 -10.60 -2.35
C ASN A 141 11.98 -11.31 -3.70
N ASP A 142 10.85 -11.93 -4.02
CA ASP A 142 10.56 -12.55 -5.33
C ASP A 142 9.10 -12.26 -5.72
N PRO A 143 8.79 -11.00 -6.12
CA PRO A 143 7.42 -10.55 -6.33
C PRO A 143 6.85 -10.96 -7.69
N GLY A 144 7.67 -11.48 -8.61
CA GLY A 144 7.28 -11.79 -9.99
C GLY A 144 7.19 -10.55 -10.89
N LEU A 145 6.28 -9.63 -10.58
CA LEU A 145 6.12 -8.36 -11.31
C LEU A 145 6.26 -7.15 -10.39
N ILE A 146 6.79 -6.06 -10.93
CA ILE A 146 6.87 -4.75 -10.26
C ILE A 146 6.26 -3.64 -11.11
N TYR A 147 5.71 -2.63 -10.42
CA TYR A 147 5.24 -1.37 -10.97
C TYR A 147 6.34 -0.32 -10.71
N ASP A 148 7.22 -0.16 -11.69
CA ASP A 148 8.34 0.76 -11.57
C ASP A 148 7.96 2.19 -12.00
N ILE A 149 8.59 3.19 -11.41
CA ILE A 149 8.36 4.61 -11.65
C ILE A 149 9.72 5.30 -11.64
N GLN A 150 10.04 5.99 -12.73
CA GLN A 150 11.26 6.79 -12.84
C GLN A 150 11.03 8.21 -12.31
N PRO A 151 12.08 8.94 -11.88
CA PRO A 151 11.94 10.32 -11.39
C PRO A 151 11.16 11.23 -12.35
N GLU A 152 11.33 11.05 -13.66
CA GLU A 152 10.68 11.84 -14.71
C GLU A 152 9.17 11.58 -14.78
N ASP A 153 8.72 10.38 -14.42
CA ASP A 153 7.30 10.01 -14.41
C ASP A 153 6.51 10.77 -13.33
N TYR A 154 7.20 11.27 -12.28
CA TYR A 154 6.56 12.09 -11.25
C TYR A 154 6.27 13.51 -11.71
N ILE A 155 6.94 14.02 -12.75
CA ILE A 155 6.74 15.40 -13.24
C ILE A 155 5.31 15.63 -13.75
N PRO A 156 4.77 14.86 -14.72
CA PRO A 156 3.39 15.06 -15.18
C PRO A 156 2.36 14.82 -14.08
N TYR A 157 2.68 13.97 -13.09
CA TYR A 157 1.86 13.75 -11.90
C TYR A 157 1.83 14.99 -10.99
N LEU A 158 2.98 15.63 -10.73
CA LEU A 158 3.06 16.87 -9.97
C LEU A 158 2.35 18.02 -10.71
N CYS A 159 2.48 18.08 -12.04
CA CYS A 159 1.70 19.00 -12.87
C CYS A 159 0.19 18.77 -12.71
N GLY A 160 -0.26 17.52 -12.67
CA GLY A 160 -1.66 17.14 -12.45
C GLY A 160 -2.20 17.45 -11.06
N LEU A 161 -1.33 17.61 -10.07
CA LEU A 161 -1.67 18.10 -8.72
C LEU A 161 -1.80 19.64 -8.66
N ASN A 162 -1.66 20.34 -9.78
CA ASN A 162 -1.68 21.80 -9.90
C ASN A 162 -0.56 22.50 -9.11
N TYR A 163 0.61 21.85 -8.94
CA TYR A 163 1.81 22.57 -8.53
C TYR A 163 2.29 23.48 -9.65
N THR A 164 2.83 24.65 -9.30
CA THR A 164 3.44 25.55 -10.28
C THR A 164 4.80 25.01 -10.74
N ASP A 165 5.25 25.43 -11.93
CA ASP A 165 6.56 25.06 -12.47
C ASP A 165 7.70 25.33 -11.45
N GLU A 166 7.64 26.46 -10.73
CA GLU A 166 8.62 26.81 -9.69
C GLU A 166 8.57 25.88 -8.49
N GLN A 167 7.37 25.49 -8.05
CA GLN A 167 7.20 24.54 -6.94
C GLN A 167 7.76 23.16 -7.31
N ILE A 168 7.53 22.71 -8.55
CA ILE A 168 8.06 21.46 -9.05
C ILE A 168 9.59 21.54 -9.18
N GLN A 169 10.13 22.67 -9.62
CA GLN A 169 11.57 22.89 -9.69
C GLN A 169 12.23 22.81 -8.30
N VAL A 170 11.58 23.28 -7.24
CA VAL A 170 12.08 23.11 -5.85
C VAL A 170 12.12 21.63 -5.44
N ILE A 171 11.16 20.81 -5.89
CA ILE A 171 11.11 19.39 -5.55
C ILE A 171 12.13 18.58 -6.37
N THR A 172 12.15 18.83 -7.68
CA THR A 172 12.88 18.01 -8.66
C THR A 172 14.28 18.53 -8.95
N GLN A 173 14.60 19.77 -8.54
CA GLN A 173 15.87 20.45 -8.79
C GLN A 173 16.21 20.59 -10.29
N GLN A 174 15.20 20.55 -11.16
CA GLN A 174 15.31 20.72 -12.61
C GLN A 174 14.25 21.71 -13.11
N THR A 175 14.53 22.40 -14.22
CA THR A 175 13.54 23.27 -14.86
C THR A 175 12.43 22.42 -15.49
N VAL A 176 11.20 22.69 -15.10
CA VAL A 176 9.99 22.01 -15.60
C VAL A 176 9.09 23.02 -16.27
N ASN A 177 8.38 22.58 -17.32
CA ASN A 177 7.30 23.33 -17.93
C ASN A 177 6.09 22.39 -18.10
N CYS A 178 5.10 22.52 -17.22
CA CYS A 178 3.92 21.66 -17.24
C CYS A 178 3.08 21.82 -18.52
N SER A 179 3.15 22.97 -19.20
CA SER A 179 2.45 23.17 -20.48
C SER A 179 3.07 22.34 -21.61
N GLN A 180 4.36 21.98 -21.51
CA GLN A 180 5.06 21.14 -22.48
C GLN A 180 5.01 19.66 -22.11
N VAL A 181 5.22 19.34 -20.83
CA VAL A 181 5.22 17.94 -20.34
C VAL A 181 3.80 17.36 -20.31
N GLY A 182 2.79 18.20 -20.06
CA GLY A 182 1.42 17.78 -19.84
C GLY A 182 1.17 17.35 -18.39
N ALA A 183 -0.09 17.37 -18.00
CA ALA A 183 -0.57 16.92 -16.71
C ALA A 183 -1.28 15.57 -16.86
N VAL A 184 -1.08 14.66 -15.89
CA VAL A 184 -1.84 13.40 -15.82
C VAL A 184 -2.69 13.36 -14.54
N PRO A 185 -3.86 12.70 -14.55
CA PRO A 185 -4.62 12.47 -13.33
C PRO A 185 -3.77 11.74 -12.29
N GLU A 186 -3.98 12.02 -11.00
CA GLU A 186 -3.24 11.39 -9.91
C GLU A 186 -3.21 9.85 -10.02
N ALA A 187 -4.36 9.24 -10.29
CA ALA A 187 -4.52 7.79 -10.41
C ALA A 187 -3.85 7.19 -11.67
N GLN A 188 -3.37 8.01 -12.61
CA GLN A 188 -2.63 7.58 -13.81
C GLN A 188 -1.16 7.25 -13.52
N LEU A 189 -0.59 7.75 -12.42
CA LEU A 189 0.77 7.36 -12.01
C LEU A 189 0.87 5.82 -11.95
N ASN A 190 2.00 5.25 -12.37
CA ASN A 190 2.22 3.80 -12.42
C ASN A 190 2.39 3.16 -11.03
N TYR A 191 1.45 3.46 -10.13
CA TYR A 191 1.47 3.12 -8.72
C TYR A 191 0.78 1.77 -8.49
N PRO A 192 1.25 0.94 -7.54
CA PRO A 192 0.73 -0.42 -7.30
C PRO A 192 -0.63 -0.47 -6.58
N THR A 193 -1.45 0.58 -6.72
CA THR A 193 -2.84 0.66 -6.26
C THR A 193 -3.66 1.54 -7.22
N PHE A 194 -4.98 1.45 -7.13
CA PHE A 194 -5.91 2.39 -7.75
C PHE A 194 -6.74 3.07 -6.67
N SER A 195 -6.75 4.40 -6.65
CA SER A 195 -7.68 5.20 -5.84
C SER A 195 -8.48 6.08 -6.78
N ILE A 196 -9.72 5.66 -7.06
CA ILE A 196 -10.58 6.29 -8.04
C ILE A 196 -11.61 7.14 -7.32
N LYS A 197 -11.81 8.37 -7.77
CA LYS A 197 -12.87 9.24 -7.28
C LYS A 197 -14.00 9.28 -8.27
N THR A 198 -15.21 9.24 -7.77
CA THR A 198 -16.42 9.30 -8.59
C THR A 198 -17.38 10.30 -7.94
N GLY A 199 -18.03 11.14 -8.74
CA GLY A 199 -18.83 12.25 -8.24
C GLY A 199 -19.40 13.10 -9.36
N SER A 200 -20.19 14.13 -9.00
CA SER A 200 -20.84 15.03 -9.98
C SER A 200 -19.86 15.87 -10.80
N SER A 201 -18.67 16.14 -10.25
CA SER A 201 -17.57 16.84 -10.93
C SER A 201 -16.62 15.91 -11.67
N GLU A 202 -16.73 14.59 -11.48
CA GLU A 202 -15.82 13.61 -12.05
C GLU A 202 -16.43 12.94 -13.29
N THR A 203 -15.56 12.48 -14.19
CA THR A 203 -16.02 11.69 -15.33
C THR A 203 -16.56 10.35 -14.85
N ARG A 204 -17.74 9.97 -15.38
CA ARG A 204 -18.39 8.70 -15.04
C ARG A 204 -17.53 7.49 -15.40
N THR A 205 -16.85 7.56 -16.54
CA THR A 205 -15.89 6.55 -16.99
C THR A 205 -14.48 7.14 -16.97
N GLN A 206 -13.56 6.43 -16.30
CA GLN A 206 -12.17 6.81 -16.16
C GLN A 206 -11.28 5.69 -16.70
N TYR A 207 -10.23 6.06 -17.43
CA TYR A 207 -9.30 5.14 -18.06
C TYR A 207 -7.91 5.36 -17.50
N TYR A 208 -7.26 4.28 -17.11
CA TYR A 208 -5.89 4.29 -16.63
C TYR A 208 -5.06 3.21 -17.28
N THR A 209 -3.74 3.41 -17.24
CA THR A 209 -2.80 2.35 -17.60
C THR A 209 -1.88 2.02 -16.45
N ARG A 210 -1.35 0.80 -16.50
CA ARG A 210 -0.23 0.37 -15.65
C ARG A 210 0.76 -0.39 -16.51
N THR A 211 2.03 -0.15 -16.24
CA THR A 211 3.14 -0.85 -16.87
C THR A 211 3.83 -1.71 -15.81
N VAL A 212 3.80 -3.01 -16.01
CA VAL A 212 4.48 -3.96 -15.15
C VAL A 212 5.76 -4.45 -15.81
N THR A 213 6.81 -4.62 -15.01
CA THR A 213 8.09 -5.21 -15.42
C THR A 213 8.21 -6.59 -14.81
N ASN A 214 8.54 -7.60 -15.63
CA ASN A 214 8.81 -8.95 -15.14
C ASN A 214 10.19 -9.03 -14.49
N VAL A 215 10.23 -9.24 -13.18
CA VAL A 215 11.47 -9.48 -12.42
C VAL A 215 11.60 -10.93 -11.95
N GLY A 216 10.63 -11.78 -12.34
CA GLY A 216 10.67 -13.23 -12.18
C GLY A 216 11.27 -13.93 -13.40
N PRO A 217 11.05 -15.26 -13.52
CA PRO A 217 11.54 -16.04 -14.65
C PRO A 217 11.03 -15.55 -16.01
N ALA A 218 11.86 -15.71 -17.04
CA ALA A 218 11.44 -15.57 -18.44
C ALA A 218 10.40 -16.66 -18.80
N ASN A 219 9.66 -16.46 -19.89
CA ASN A 219 8.57 -17.35 -20.34
C ASN A 219 7.49 -17.56 -19.27
N SER A 220 7.11 -16.48 -18.59
CA SER A 220 6.06 -16.48 -17.56
C SER A 220 4.76 -15.90 -18.12
N THR A 221 3.65 -16.58 -17.85
CA THR A 221 2.30 -16.10 -18.18
C THR A 221 1.52 -15.81 -16.91
N TYR A 222 0.88 -14.65 -16.87
CA TYR A 222 0.03 -14.20 -15.78
C TYR A 222 -1.40 -14.03 -16.28
N ASN A 223 -2.34 -14.66 -15.57
CA ASN A 223 -3.77 -14.53 -15.82
C ASN A 223 -4.37 -13.51 -14.85
N LEU A 224 -5.34 -12.74 -15.36
CA LEU A 224 -6.08 -11.77 -14.57
C LEU A 224 -7.09 -12.47 -13.65
N ALA A 225 -7.02 -12.15 -12.36
CA ALA A 225 -8.09 -12.35 -11.38
C ALA A 225 -8.53 -10.98 -10.84
N LEU A 226 -9.82 -10.78 -10.64
CA LEU A 226 -10.36 -9.48 -10.24
C LEU A 226 -11.53 -9.62 -9.26
N VAL A 227 -11.61 -8.67 -8.33
CA VAL A 227 -12.79 -8.39 -7.53
C VAL A 227 -13.13 -6.93 -7.76
N VAL A 228 -14.24 -6.69 -8.44
CA VAL A 228 -14.70 -5.35 -8.78
C VAL A 228 -15.27 -4.67 -7.54
N PRO A 229 -14.89 -3.42 -7.23
CA PRO A 229 -15.54 -2.65 -6.17
C PRO A 229 -17.05 -2.56 -6.40
N PRO A 230 -17.89 -2.79 -5.36
CA PRO A 230 -19.33 -2.55 -5.47
C PRO A 230 -19.66 -1.19 -6.07
N LYS A 231 -20.74 -1.12 -6.87
CA LYS A 231 -21.23 0.10 -7.56
C LYS A 231 -20.29 0.68 -8.62
N VAL A 232 -19.30 -0.10 -9.07
CA VAL A 232 -18.39 0.26 -10.14
C VAL A 232 -18.35 -0.87 -11.17
N GLY A 233 -18.39 -0.55 -12.45
CA GLY A 233 -18.01 -1.44 -13.54
C GLY A 233 -16.51 -1.33 -13.79
N MET A 234 -15.86 -2.45 -14.12
CA MET A 234 -14.42 -2.47 -14.34
C MET A 234 -14.08 -3.40 -15.51
N SER A 235 -13.20 -2.94 -16.41
CA SER A 235 -12.67 -3.73 -17.51
C SER A 235 -11.14 -3.63 -17.54
N VAL A 236 -10.46 -4.71 -17.93
CA VAL A 236 -8.99 -4.77 -18.01
C VAL A 236 -8.58 -5.42 -19.32
N ASN A 237 -7.64 -4.80 -20.03
CA ASN A 237 -7.15 -5.29 -21.32
C ASN A 237 -5.63 -5.08 -21.48
N PRO A 238 -4.86 -6.12 -21.85
CA PRO A 238 -5.26 -7.52 -22.03
C PRO A 238 -5.57 -8.22 -20.69
N GLN A 239 -6.25 -9.38 -20.74
CA GLN A 239 -6.53 -10.22 -19.55
C GLN A 239 -5.44 -11.26 -19.27
N VAL A 240 -4.44 -11.37 -20.15
CA VAL A 240 -3.29 -12.26 -20.02
C VAL A 240 -2.03 -11.48 -20.37
N LEU A 241 -1.00 -11.58 -19.52
CA LEU A 241 0.32 -11.01 -19.77
C LEU A 241 1.31 -12.14 -19.96
N THR A 242 1.97 -12.19 -21.11
CA THR A 242 3.00 -13.20 -21.41
C THR A 242 4.33 -12.51 -21.59
N PHE A 243 5.29 -12.85 -20.73
CA PHE A 243 6.65 -12.31 -20.77
C PHE A 243 7.61 -13.37 -21.30
N THR A 244 8.33 -13.06 -22.36
CA THR A 244 9.35 -13.92 -22.98
C THR A 244 10.73 -13.72 -22.35
N GLU A 245 10.97 -12.58 -21.71
CA GLU A 245 12.28 -12.21 -21.15
C GLU A 245 12.16 -11.60 -19.74
N VAL A 246 13.26 -11.64 -19.00
CA VAL A 246 13.40 -10.90 -17.73
C VAL A 246 13.55 -9.41 -18.06
N ASN A 247 12.97 -8.55 -17.23
CA ASN A 247 12.88 -7.10 -17.39
C ASN A 247 12.02 -6.63 -18.56
N GLN A 248 11.32 -7.54 -19.26
CA GLN A 248 10.33 -7.14 -20.24
C GLN A 248 9.18 -6.38 -19.57
N LYS A 249 8.77 -5.28 -20.20
CA LYS A 249 7.68 -4.42 -19.75
C LYS A 249 6.44 -4.69 -20.59
N ILE A 250 5.29 -4.79 -19.93
CA ILE A 250 3.97 -4.85 -20.60
C ILE A 250 3.04 -3.85 -19.94
N THR A 251 2.35 -3.07 -20.77
CA THR A 251 1.31 -2.13 -20.34
C THR A 251 -0.06 -2.75 -20.52
N TYR A 252 -0.90 -2.65 -19.49
CA TYR A 252 -2.31 -2.99 -19.55
C TYR A 252 -3.17 -1.76 -19.23
N HIS A 253 -4.40 -1.79 -19.70
CA HIS A 253 -5.40 -0.74 -19.55
C HIS A 253 -6.45 -1.19 -18.56
N VAL A 254 -6.95 -0.25 -17.78
CA VAL A 254 -8.03 -0.44 -16.83
C VAL A 254 -9.06 0.66 -17.02
N GLU A 255 -10.31 0.25 -17.20
CA GLU A 255 -11.46 1.14 -17.23
C GLU A 255 -12.22 1.00 -15.91
N PHE A 256 -12.65 2.12 -15.35
CA PHE A 256 -13.59 2.19 -14.25
C PHE A 256 -14.83 2.99 -14.68
N ASN A 257 -16.02 2.44 -14.45
CA ASN A 257 -17.29 3.08 -14.76
C ASN A 257 -18.16 3.15 -13.51
N ALA A 258 -18.40 4.33 -12.98
CA ALA A 258 -19.30 4.49 -11.84
C ALA A 258 -20.75 4.18 -12.24
N HIS A 259 -21.44 3.38 -11.43
CA HIS A 259 -22.87 3.13 -11.62
C HIS A 259 -23.69 4.38 -11.23
N ASP A 260 -24.91 4.50 -11.76
CA ASP A 260 -25.78 5.66 -11.48
C ASP A 260 -26.20 5.76 -10.00
N ASP A 261 -26.13 4.66 -9.25
CA ASP A 261 -26.50 4.56 -7.85
C ASP A 261 -25.30 4.64 -6.89
N ALA A 262 -24.09 4.82 -7.42
CA ALA A 262 -22.87 4.96 -6.63
C ALA A 262 -22.95 6.13 -5.64
N GLY A 263 -22.73 5.86 -4.35
CA GLY A 263 -22.80 6.85 -3.27
C GLY A 263 -24.20 7.30 -2.83
N LYS A 264 -25.28 6.85 -3.50
CA LYS A 264 -26.67 7.24 -3.17
C LYS A 264 -27.24 6.52 -1.95
N ASP A 265 -26.64 5.40 -1.56
CA ASP A 265 -27.00 4.62 -0.37
C ASP A 265 -26.27 5.09 0.90
N GLY A 266 -25.51 6.19 0.82
CA GLY A 266 -24.72 6.74 1.92
C GLY A 266 -23.42 5.98 2.20
N VAL A 267 -23.08 4.96 1.40
CA VAL A 267 -21.79 4.26 1.52
C VAL A 267 -20.71 5.10 0.82
N PRO A 268 -19.68 5.57 1.55
CA PRO A 268 -18.74 6.56 1.02
C PRO A 268 -17.67 5.99 0.09
N PHE A 269 -17.39 4.69 0.16
CA PHE A 269 -16.41 4.03 -0.69
C PHE A 269 -16.67 2.53 -0.84
N ALA A 270 -16.03 1.93 -1.84
CA ALA A 270 -16.03 0.51 -2.12
C ALA A 270 -14.61 0.01 -2.40
N GLU A 271 -14.32 -1.23 -2.03
CA GLU A 271 -13.01 -1.86 -2.19
C GLU A 271 -13.04 -3.01 -3.19
N GLY A 272 -11.92 -3.22 -3.86
CA GLY A 272 -11.70 -4.34 -4.77
C GLY A 272 -10.22 -4.63 -4.95
N TYR A 273 -9.90 -5.52 -5.89
CA TYR A 273 -8.53 -5.76 -6.30
C TYR A 273 -8.43 -6.26 -7.73
N LEU A 274 -7.26 -6.04 -8.30
CA LEU A 274 -6.76 -6.67 -9.51
C LEU A 274 -5.57 -7.54 -9.12
N ARG A 275 -5.49 -8.77 -9.62
CA ARG A 275 -4.41 -9.70 -9.32
C ARG A 275 -3.91 -10.40 -10.56
N TRP A 276 -2.61 -10.32 -10.81
CA TRP A 276 -1.93 -11.11 -11.83
C TRP A 276 -1.42 -12.41 -11.21
N VAL A 277 -1.90 -13.55 -11.71
CA VAL A 277 -1.60 -14.87 -11.15
C VAL A 277 -0.84 -15.72 -12.16
N SER A 278 0.33 -16.20 -11.77
CA SER A 278 1.09 -17.27 -12.44
C SER A 278 1.15 -18.51 -11.54
N ASP A 279 1.83 -19.56 -12.00
CA ASP A 279 2.02 -20.79 -11.21
C ASP A 279 2.80 -20.55 -9.90
N LYS A 280 3.65 -19.51 -9.86
CA LYS A 280 4.54 -19.21 -8.73
C LYS A 280 4.21 -17.90 -8.01
N HIS A 281 3.65 -16.92 -8.72
CA HIS A 281 3.52 -15.55 -8.23
C HIS A 281 2.08 -15.06 -8.27
N SER A 282 1.73 -14.23 -7.30
CA SER A 282 0.45 -13.54 -7.22
C SER A 282 0.69 -12.08 -6.90
N VAL A 283 0.50 -11.21 -7.89
CA VAL A 283 0.80 -9.77 -7.80
C VAL A 283 -0.51 -9.01 -7.64
N THR A 284 -0.79 -8.53 -6.42
CA THR A 284 -2.08 -7.89 -6.11
C THR A 284 -1.98 -6.38 -6.10
N THR A 285 -2.87 -5.72 -6.85
CA THR A 285 -3.12 -4.28 -6.83
C THR A 285 -4.45 -4.03 -6.14
N ARG A 286 -4.44 -3.35 -4.99
CA ARG A 286 -5.67 -2.98 -4.28
C ARG A 286 -6.35 -1.79 -4.96
N ILE A 287 -7.68 -1.78 -4.90
CA ILE A 287 -8.53 -0.77 -5.54
C ILE A 287 -9.47 -0.19 -4.50
N VAL A 288 -9.60 1.13 -4.49
CA VAL A 288 -10.67 1.85 -3.80
C VAL A 288 -11.39 2.77 -4.77
N ALA A 289 -12.72 2.75 -4.72
CA ALA A 289 -13.57 3.72 -5.38
C ALA A 289 -14.25 4.56 -4.29
N THR A 290 -13.98 5.85 -4.28
CA THR A 290 -14.62 6.81 -3.35
C THR A 290 -15.75 7.51 -4.08
N PHE A 291 -16.91 7.59 -3.42
CA PHE A 291 -18.13 8.16 -3.96
C PHE A 291 -18.42 9.52 -3.32
N SER A 292 -18.78 10.52 -4.13
CA SER A 292 -19.39 11.74 -3.59
C SER A 292 -20.77 11.42 -3.02
N THR A 293 -20.92 11.54 -1.71
CA THR A 293 -22.22 11.45 -1.04
C THR A 293 -23.02 12.72 -1.37
N GLN A 294 -24.24 12.55 -1.88
CA GLN A 294 -25.20 13.66 -2.06
C GLN A 294 -25.87 14.04 -0.74
#